data_AF-A0A6N9GRL6-F1
#
_entry.id   AF-A0A6N9GRL6-F1
#
_cell.length_a   1.000
_cell.length_b   1.000
_cell.length_c   1.000
_cell.angle_alpha   90.00
_cell.angle_beta   90.00
_cell.angle_gamma   90.00
#
_symmetry.space_group_name_H-M   'P 1'
#
loop_
_entity.id
_entity.type
_entity.pdbx_description
1 polymer ?
#
loop_
_entity_poly.entity_id
_entity_poly.type
_entity_poly.pdbx_seq_one_letter_code
_entity_poly.pdbx_strand_id
1 'polypeptide(L)'
;MQRRGDQNVSAPPKYPQLPHTLTSLRNYHPNILWIIVVRPFVGFGRRSTSSSYDPRRQPDSSSVLGPTPSFGGQSMSLIAHYLDADNQIHRNIDAEAVQTAHKSQTGLLWVDFLDPGDDERELLLNEFQFHPLVVDGAINPVIRPARVEDFGDYIFVNARSVDYTAETEVVQTTDIGMFIGQNFVVTVHNAEMPSVEAVNQLVEIDGRPMMKGPAFFAHALFDSLIQAILPTLDRMVDRADAIEEQVLTDPDQSALIALMALKRSCLSLNRALAPQREVLNRLGRREFNLIGHGVDLYFRDLADDLARVQASNDAIRERTDTSLATYLSVVGNRQNEIMKVLSIVATVFLPLGLIAGLFGMNFENMPGIGFRWGYHIVVGISVFAAAMVAWMFWIKRWVIAGAGFFRPRRLRRFVPQAVDPTRLAGHLGRSVSQNIQRMEAVVTSEQRPRPRWRPSVLQRINPANLRRNSGEQRRTSD
;
A
#
# COMPACT_ATOMS: atom_id res chain seq x y z
N MET A 1 28.71 42.49 67.56
CA MET A 1 28.20 42.53 68.94
C MET A 1 26.71 42.19 68.92
N GLN A 2 26.38 41.08 69.59
CA GLN A 2 25.13 40.60 70.23
C GLN A 2 23.70 41.02 69.78
N ARG A 3 22.90 39.95 69.52
CA ARG A 3 21.54 39.57 70.05
C ARG A 3 20.33 40.46 69.73
N ARG A 4 19.05 40.04 69.69
CA ARG A 4 18.25 38.79 69.57
C ARG A 4 16.78 39.26 69.81
N GLY A 5 15.77 38.72 69.11
CA GLY A 5 14.39 38.59 69.65
C GLY A 5 13.20 39.27 68.94
N ASP A 6 12.42 38.45 68.22
CA ASP A 6 10.97 38.15 68.36
C ASP A 6 9.81 39.19 68.31
N GLN A 7 8.83 38.81 67.46
CA GLN A 7 7.36 38.67 67.67
C GLN A 7 6.32 39.62 67.01
N ASN A 8 5.45 38.96 66.21
CA ASN A 8 3.97 39.00 66.06
C ASN A 8 3.16 40.14 65.40
N VAL A 9 2.58 39.76 64.24
CA VAL A 9 1.20 39.89 63.66
C VAL A 9 0.16 40.81 64.32
N SER A 10 -0.56 41.60 63.50
CA SER A 10 -1.97 42.06 63.68
C SER A 10 -2.60 42.61 62.38
N ALA A 11 -3.90 42.34 62.14
CA ALA A 11 -4.77 42.74 61.00
C ALA A 11 -5.20 44.25 61.01
N PRO A 12 -6.02 44.75 60.05
CA PRO A 12 -7.43 45.13 60.38
C PRO A 12 -8.44 45.07 59.14
N PRO A 13 -9.67 45.69 59.10
CA PRO A 13 -10.97 44.95 58.98
C PRO A 13 -12.06 45.49 57.96
N LYS A 14 -13.18 44.72 57.84
CA LYS A 14 -14.65 45.01 57.63
C LYS A 14 -15.28 45.83 56.44
N TYR A 15 -16.02 45.11 55.56
CA TYR A 15 -17.44 45.17 55.03
C TYR A 15 -18.31 46.47 55.02
N PRO A 16 -19.33 46.69 54.11
CA PRO A 16 -20.52 45.79 53.91
C PRO A 16 -21.30 45.69 52.54
N GLN A 17 -21.86 44.47 52.34
CA GLN A 17 -23.14 43.90 51.78
C GLN A 17 -24.19 44.63 50.85
N LEU A 18 -24.57 43.91 49.74
CA LEU A 18 -25.92 43.50 49.18
C LEU A 18 -26.94 44.53 48.57
N PRO A 19 -28.05 44.19 47.82
CA PRO A 19 -28.48 42.96 47.06
C PRO A 19 -29.38 43.15 45.76
N HIS A 20 -29.82 42.02 45.15
CA HIS A 20 -31.12 41.71 44.43
C HIS A 20 -31.33 41.83 42.88
N THR A 21 -31.30 40.66 42.21
CA THR A 21 -32.35 39.93 41.43
C THR A 21 -33.29 40.57 40.36
N LEU A 22 -33.39 39.82 39.23
CA LEU A 22 -34.53 39.50 38.31
C LEU A 22 -34.70 40.21 36.93
N THR A 23 -34.51 39.39 35.88
CA THR A 23 -35.43 39.11 34.74
C THR A 23 -35.88 40.21 33.76
N SER A 24 -35.50 40.12 32.48
CA SER A 24 -36.38 39.66 31.35
C SER A 24 -35.86 40.09 29.95
N LEU A 25 -36.36 39.38 28.93
CA LEU A 25 -36.45 39.73 27.49
C LEU A 25 -35.33 39.32 26.52
N ARG A 26 -35.40 38.03 26.16
CA ARG A 26 -35.64 37.45 24.81
C ARG A 26 -35.73 38.44 23.62
N ASN A 27 -35.02 38.06 22.55
CA ASN A 27 -35.06 38.49 21.13
C ASN A 27 -34.17 39.69 20.72
N TYR A 28 -33.12 39.43 19.92
CA TYR A 28 -32.83 40.10 18.64
C TYR A 28 -31.69 39.38 17.87
N HIS A 29 -31.82 39.34 16.55
CA HIS A 29 -30.96 38.77 15.49
C HIS A 29 -29.43 38.86 15.71
N PRO A 30 -28.61 37.87 15.28
CA PRO A 30 -27.16 38.03 15.21
C PRO A 30 -26.77 38.72 13.90
N ASN A 31 -26.41 40.00 14.00
CA ASN A 31 -25.73 40.69 12.90
C ASN A 31 -24.25 40.30 12.86
N ILE A 32 -23.90 39.79 11.69
CA ILE A 32 -22.57 39.68 11.08
C ILE A 32 -21.84 41.01 11.26
N LEU A 33 -20.88 41.11 12.19
CA LEU A 33 -19.79 42.12 12.23
C LEU A 33 -18.97 42.07 13.54
N TRP A 34 -18.47 40.92 13.99
CA TRP A 34 -17.49 40.89 15.11
C TRP A 34 -16.57 39.68 15.07
N ILE A 35 -15.73 39.57 14.03
CA ILE A 35 -14.44 38.86 14.15
C ILE A 35 -13.45 39.60 13.23
N ILE A 36 -12.63 40.48 13.81
CA ILE A 36 -11.21 40.73 13.53
C ILE A 36 -10.83 41.86 14.49
N VAL A 37 -10.46 41.50 15.72
CA VAL A 37 -9.59 42.33 16.55
C VAL A 37 -8.55 41.40 17.15
N VAL A 38 -7.31 41.67 16.74
CA VAL A 38 -6.02 41.27 17.30
C VAL A 38 -6.11 40.80 18.75
N ARG A 39 -5.76 39.53 19.00
CA ARG A 39 -5.43 39.05 20.34
C ARG A 39 -3.91 39.12 20.51
N PRO A 40 -3.39 39.85 21.51
CA PRO A 40 -1.96 39.97 21.72
C PRO A 40 -1.38 38.70 22.34
N PHE A 41 -0.15 38.43 21.94
CA PHE A 41 0.76 37.44 22.47
C PHE A 41 1.05 37.74 23.95
N VAL A 42 0.63 36.87 24.87
CA VAL A 42 1.15 36.79 26.24
C VAL A 42 1.24 35.33 26.64
N GLY A 43 2.44 34.91 27.02
CA GLY A 43 2.77 33.56 27.40
C GLY A 43 2.07 33.09 28.67
N PHE A 44 1.76 31.80 28.69
CA PHE A 44 1.53 31.05 29.91
C PHE A 44 2.29 29.74 29.80
N GLY A 45 3.33 29.62 30.62
CA GLY A 45 4.05 28.37 30.83
C GLY A 45 3.13 27.33 31.46
N ARG A 46 3.20 26.11 30.94
CA ARG A 46 2.91 24.89 31.70
C ARG A 46 4.05 23.91 31.52
N ARG A 47 4.53 23.49 32.69
CA ARG A 47 5.59 22.54 33.01
C ARG A 47 5.75 21.41 31.99
N SER A 48 6.93 21.36 31.39
CA SER A 48 7.51 20.11 30.89
C SER A 48 7.90 19.24 32.08
N THR A 49 7.25 18.10 32.25
CA THR A 49 7.90 16.96 32.87
C THR A 49 8.74 16.30 31.78
N SER A 50 10.04 16.61 31.80
CA SER A 50 11.07 15.90 31.03
C SER A 50 11.10 14.44 31.48
N SER A 51 10.72 13.51 30.62
CA SER A 51 11.21 12.14 30.71
C SER A 51 12.51 12.10 29.91
N SER A 52 13.63 12.05 30.63
CA SER A 52 14.97 11.97 30.06
C SER A 52 15.12 10.69 29.26
N TYR A 53 15.29 10.81 27.95
CA TYR A 53 15.74 9.72 27.09
C TYR A 53 17.26 9.57 27.30
N ASP A 54 17.65 8.54 28.05
CA ASP A 54 19.03 8.14 28.30
C ASP A 54 19.51 7.23 27.14
N PRO A 55 20.50 7.63 26.33
CA PRO A 55 20.94 6.87 25.15
C PRO A 55 21.86 5.68 25.50
N ARG A 56 21.79 5.12 26.71
CA ARG A 56 22.61 3.96 27.14
C ARG A 56 21.85 2.80 27.79
N ARG A 57 20.55 2.65 27.56
CA ARG A 57 19.80 1.44 27.96
C ARG A 57 19.42 0.57 26.77
N GLN A 58 20.11 -0.55 26.63
CA GLN A 58 19.67 -1.71 25.85
C GLN A 58 18.40 -2.30 26.50
N PRO A 59 17.31 -2.57 25.75
CA PRO A 59 16.19 -3.31 26.30
C PRO A 59 16.52 -4.81 26.27
N ASP A 60 16.48 -5.45 27.44
CA ASP A 60 16.45 -6.91 27.57
C ASP A 60 15.21 -7.45 26.84
N SER A 61 15.44 -8.31 25.86
CA SER A 61 14.41 -8.90 24.99
C SER A 61 13.67 -10.10 25.62
N SER A 62 13.41 -10.08 26.92
CA SER A 62 12.75 -11.19 27.61
C SER A 62 11.80 -10.72 28.71
N SER A 63 10.63 -10.16 28.35
CA SER A 63 9.47 -10.06 29.28
C SER A 63 8.22 -9.35 28.71
N VAL A 64 7.89 -9.53 27.44
CA VAL A 64 6.57 -9.09 26.92
C VAL A 64 5.91 -10.20 26.10
N LEU A 65 5.64 -11.32 26.75
CA LEU A 65 4.62 -12.28 26.34
C LEU A 65 3.87 -12.71 27.61
N GLY A 66 2.62 -12.27 27.75
CA GLY A 66 1.71 -12.88 28.70
C GLY A 66 1.38 -14.31 28.23
N PRO A 67 0.97 -15.22 29.14
CA PRO A 67 0.71 -16.61 28.77
C PRO A 67 -0.47 -16.67 27.80
N THR A 68 -0.19 -17.05 26.56
CA THR A 68 -1.17 -17.55 25.59
C THR A 68 -1.82 -18.81 26.18
N PRO A 69 -3.14 -18.99 26.05
CA PRO A 69 -3.78 -20.21 26.52
C PRO A 69 -3.24 -21.41 25.73
N SER A 70 -2.57 -22.31 26.43
CA SER A 70 -2.13 -23.59 25.90
C SER A 70 -3.33 -24.50 25.66
N PHE A 71 -3.77 -24.57 24.40
CA PHE A 71 -4.59 -25.68 23.95
C PHE A 71 -3.69 -26.89 23.76
N GLY A 72 -3.67 -27.77 24.76
CA GLY A 72 -3.06 -29.08 24.63
C GLY A 72 -3.87 -29.95 23.66
N GLY A 73 -3.23 -30.42 22.60
CA GLY A 73 -3.76 -31.43 21.69
C GLY A 73 -3.12 -31.39 20.29
N GLN A 74 -2.03 -32.16 20.10
CA GLN A 74 -1.44 -32.65 18.85
C GLN A 74 -1.06 -31.64 17.73
N SER A 75 0.23 -31.64 17.37
CA SER A 75 0.88 -30.88 16.29
C SER A 75 0.11 -30.88 14.96
N MET A 76 -0.13 -29.68 14.44
CA MET A 76 -0.53 -29.41 13.05
C MET A 76 0.61 -28.63 12.34
N SER A 77 1.87 -29.02 12.55
CA SER A 77 3.06 -28.39 11.92
C SER A 77 3.39 -28.96 10.53
N LEU A 78 2.75 -30.07 10.15
CA LEU A 78 3.10 -30.88 8.99
C LEU A 78 1.84 -31.35 8.25
N ILE A 79 1.71 -31.02 6.96
CA ILE A 79 0.72 -31.61 6.06
C ILE A 79 1.47 -32.37 4.98
N ALA A 80 1.21 -33.66 4.85
CA ALA A 80 1.87 -34.49 3.84
C ALA A 80 0.88 -35.27 2.99
N HIS A 81 1.04 -35.21 1.67
CA HIS A 81 0.26 -35.97 0.69
C HIS A 81 1.19 -36.78 -0.20
N TYR A 82 0.82 -38.01 -0.49
CA TYR A 82 1.59 -38.89 -1.35
C TYR A 82 0.70 -39.47 -2.45
N LEU A 83 1.08 -39.21 -3.70
CA LEU A 83 0.51 -39.85 -4.87
C LEU A 83 1.36 -41.08 -5.19
N ASP A 84 0.81 -42.28 -5.10
CA ASP A 84 1.52 -43.52 -5.40
C ASP A 84 1.61 -43.80 -6.92
N ALA A 85 2.29 -44.90 -7.28
CA ALA A 85 2.46 -45.31 -8.68
C ALA A 85 1.15 -45.70 -9.38
N ASP A 86 0.10 -46.03 -8.62
CA ASP A 86 -1.23 -46.40 -9.12
C ASP A 86 -2.17 -45.18 -9.24
N ASN A 87 -1.62 -43.96 -9.12
CA ASN A 87 -2.33 -42.69 -9.07
C ASN A 87 -3.36 -42.59 -7.93
N GLN A 88 -3.15 -43.32 -6.82
CA GLN A 88 -3.93 -43.14 -5.60
C GLN A 88 -3.28 -42.09 -4.69
N ILE A 89 -4.10 -41.22 -4.14
CA ILE A 89 -3.64 -40.14 -3.26
C ILE A 89 -3.86 -40.55 -1.81
N HIS A 90 -2.76 -40.76 -1.11
CA HIS A 90 -2.68 -40.95 0.34
C HIS A 90 -2.57 -39.57 0.98
N ARG A 91 -3.60 -39.16 1.71
CA ARG A 91 -3.72 -37.80 2.28
C ARG A 91 -3.33 -37.79 3.74
N ASN A 92 -2.69 -36.70 4.17
CA ASN A 92 -2.29 -36.46 5.55
C ASN A 92 -1.56 -37.66 6.17
N ILE A 93 -0.50 -38.10 5.48
CA ILE A 93 0.33 -39.23 5.93
C ILE A 93 1.23 -38.80 7.10
N ASP A 94 1.53 -39.72 7.99
CA ASP A 94 2.40 -39.46 9.15
C ASP A 94 3.89 -39.39 8.78
N ALA A 95 4.73 -38.96 9.72
CA ALA A 95 6.17 -38.79 9.48
C ALA A 95 6.89 -40.10 9.08
N GLU A 96 6.46 -41.25 9.60
CA GLU A 96 7.03 -42.55 9.22
C GLU A 96 6.66 -42.93 7.78
N ALA A 97 5.41 -42.67 7.38
CA ALA A 97 4.94 -42.85 6.02
C ALA A 97 5.61 -41.87 5.05
N VAL A 98 5.94 -40.65 5.47
CA VAL A 98 6.73 -39.68 4.67
C VAL A 98 8.09 -40.26 4.31
N GLN A 99 8.81 -40.84 5.28
CA GLN A 99 10.12 -41.48 5.02
C GLN A 99 9.98 -42.66 4.06
N THR A 100 8.93 -43.47 4.24
CA THR A 100 8.66 -44.63 3.38
C THR A 100 8.33 -44.20 1.95
N ALA A 101 7.48 -43.19 1.80
CA ALA A 101 7.10 -42.60 0.51
C ALA A 101 8.31 -41.97 -0.21
N HIS A 102 9.14 -41.23 0.52
CA HIS A 102 10.37 -40.63 -0.02
C HIS A 102 11.33 -41.71 -0.56
N LYS A 103 11.58 -42.77 0.23
CA LYS A 103 12.46 -43.89 -0.14
C LYS A 103 11.93 -44.75 -1.27
N SER A 104 10.60 -44.80 -1.45
CA SER A 104 9.98 -45.59 -2.52
C SER A 104 10.46 -45.15 -3.90
N GLN A 105 10.78 -43.85 -4.07
CA GLN A 105 11.09 -43.22 -5.36
C GLN A 105 10.03 -43.44 -6.46
N THR A 106 8.85 -43.91 -6.05
CA THR A 106 7.70 -44.16 -6.91
C THR A 106 6.64 -43.14 -6.55
N GLY A 107 6.03 -42.48 -7.53
CA GLY A 107 5.00 -41.47 -7.28
C GLY A 107 5.52 -40.07 -6.92
N LEU A 108 4.68 -39.24 -6.31
CA LEU A 108 5.00 -37.86 -5.91
C LEU A 108 4.62 -37.62 -4.44
N LEU A 109 5.60 -37.23 -3.64
CA LEU A 109 5.41 -36.81 -2.25
C LEU A 109 5.39 -35.27 -2.15
N TRP A 110 4.34 -34.71 -1.56
CA TRP A 110 4.33 -33.31 -1.15
C TRP A 110 4.29 -33.21 0.37
N VAL A 111 5.20 -32.42 0.94
CA VAL A 111 5.24 -32.14 2.38
C VAL A 111 5.25 -30.63 2.59
N ASP A 112 4.31 -30.12 3.35
CA ASP A 112 4.20 -28.73 3.75
C ASP A 112 4.48 -28.57 5.24
N PHE A 113 5.47 -27.74 5.56
CA PHE A 113 5.87 -27.40 6.91
C PHE A 113 5.43 -25.98 7.23
N LEU A 114 4.55 -25.85 8.24
CA LEU A 114 4.13 -24.58 8.81
C LEU A 114 4.85 -24.36 10.15
N ASP A 115 5.64 -23.29 10.22
CA ASP A 115 6.43 -22.89 11.39
C ASP A 115 7.24 -24.05 12.00
N PRO A 116 8.16 -24.66 11.23
CA PRO A 116 8.85 -25.89 11.62
C PRO A 116 9.72 -25.70 12.87
N GLY A 117 9.66 -26.67 13.79
CA GLY A 117 10.50 -26.76 14.98
C GLY A 117 11.79 -27.56 14.73
N ASP A 118 12.44 -27.96 15.84
CA ASP A 118 13.70 -28.72 15.79
C ASP A 118 13.53 -30.14 15.20
N ASP A 119 12.38 -30.79 15.46
CA ASP A 119 12.08 -32.13 14.95
C ASP A 119 11.90 -32.11 13.42
N GLU A 120 11.15 -31.13 12.90
CA GLU A 120 10.98 -30.91 11.47
C GLU A 120 12.30 -30.52 10.80
N ARG A 121 13.15 -29.75 11.48
CA ARG A 121 14.49 -29.43 11.00
C ARG A 121 15.36 -30.66 10.83
N GLU A 122 15.34 -31.59 11.79
CA GLU A 122 16.08 -32.86 11.64
C GLU A 122 15.55 -33.69 10.47
N LEU A 123 14.24 -33.70 10.21
CA LEU A 123 13.66 -34.39 9.05
C LEU A 123 14.18 -33.79 7.73
N LEU A 124 14.23 -32.46 7.61
CA LEU A 124 14.76 -31.76 6.44
C LEU A 124 16.25 -32.05 6.20
N LEU A 125 17.04 -32.15 7.27
CA LEU A 125 18.49 -32.38 7.20
C LEU A 125 18.86 -33.86 6.97
N ASN A 126 18.19 -34.79 7.67
CA ASN A 126 18.62 -36.18 7.74
C ASN A 126 17.89 -37.08 6.73
N GLU A 127 16.58 -36.88 6.53
CA GLU A 127 15.80 -37.72 5.61
C GLU A 127 15.88 -37.19 4.18
N PHE A 128 15.64 -35.89 3.96
CA PHE A 128 15.72 -35.27 2.65
C PHE A 128 17.13 -34.86 2.23
N GLN A 129 18.09 -34.90 3.17
CA GLN A 129 19.50 -34.54 2.93
C GLN A 129 19.69 -33.13 2.36
N PHE A 130 18.82 -32.18 2.73
CA PHE A 130 18.96 -30.80 2.28
C PHE A 130 20.18 -30.13 2.90
N HIS A 131 20.83 -29.28 2.11
CA HIS A 131 22.02 -28.57 2.56
C HIS A 131 21.69 -27.65 3.77
N PRO A 132 22.47 -27.66 4.86
CA PRO A 132 22.14 -26.92 6.08
C PRO A 132 21.85 -25.43 5.88
N LEU A 133 22.59 -24.76 4.99
CA LEU A 133 22.39 -23.34 4.67
C LEU A 133 21.01 -23.01 4.10
N VAL A 134 20.39 -23.89 3.29
CA VAL A 134 19.06 -23.64 2.72
C VAL A 134 17.96 -23.98 3.71
N VAL A 135 18.16 -25.00 4.55
CA VAL A 135 17.26 -25.34 5.66
C VAL A 135 17.21 -24.20 6.68
N ASP A 136 18.37 -23.75 7.16
CA ASP A 136 18.44 -22.64 8.11
C ASP A 136 17.82 -21.36 7.53
N GLY A 137 18.00 -21.12 6.23
CA GLY A 137 17.41 -19.98 5.53
C GLY A 137 15.89 -20.08 5.30
N ALA A 138 15.35 -21.30 5.22
CA ALA A 138 13.91 -21.54 5.08
C ALA A 138 13.19 -21.45 6.44
N ILE A 139 13.81 -21.96 7.51
CA ILE A 139 13.24 -21.96 8.88
C ILE A 139 13.41 -20.59 9.55
N ASN A 140 14.55 -19.92 9.36
CA ASN A 140 14.81 -18.60 9.94
C ASN A 140 14.76 -17.55 8.83
N PRO A 141 13.57 -17.04 8.47
CA PRO A 141 13.41 -16.09 7.39
C PRO A 141 14.05 -14.75 7.76
N VAL A 142 15.31 -14.59 7.41
CA VAL A 142 15.90 -13.26 7.17
C VAL A 142 15.32 -12.78 5.84
N ILE A 143 14.88 -11.53 5.76
CA ILE A 143 14.35 -10.91 4.53
C ILE A 143 15.37 -11.12 3.39
N ARG A 144 15.14 -12.14 2.56
CA ARG A 144 16.00 -12.49 1.43
C ARG A 144 15.20 -12.38 0.14
N PRO A 145 15.79 -11.85 -0.94
CA PRO A 145 15.10 -11.81 -2.22
C PRO A 145 14.79 -13.23 -2.71
N ALA A 146 13.79 -13.34 -3.59
CA ALA A 146 13.52 -14.58 -4.27
C ALA A 146 14.75 -15.03 -5.07
N ARG A 147 15.06 -16.32 -5.01
CA ARG A 147 16.24 -16.91 -5.67
C ARG A 147 16.02 -18.38 -5.96
N VAL A 148 16.78 -18.90 -6.91
CA VAL A 148 16.79 -20.31 -7.28
C VAL A 148 18.22 -20.81 -7.36
N GLU A 149 18.46 -21.94 -6.71
CA GLU A 149 19.75 -22.61 -6.57
C GLU A 149 19.60 -24.10 -6.92
N ASP A 150 20.54 -24.63 -7.69
CA ASP A 150 20.57 -26.04 -8.11
C ASP A 150 21.55 -26.82 -7.22
N PHE A 151 21.06 -27.90 -6.60
CA PHE A 151 21.86 -28.81 -5.77
C PHE A 151 22.07 -30.17 -6.44
N GLY A 152 21.68 -30.33 -7.71
CA GLY A 152 21.77 -31.58 -8.46
C GLY A 152 20.55 -32.48 -8.23
N ASP A 153 20.38 -32.94 -6.99
CA ASP A 153 19.27 -33.86 -6.63
C ASP A 153 17.94 -33.13 -6.40
N TYR A 154 18.01 -31.85 -6.06
CA TYR A 154 16.87 -30.97 -5.89
C TYR A 154 17.21 -29.53 -6.29
N ILE A 155 16.17 -28.75 -6.60
CA ILE A 155 16.24 -27.30 -6.75
C ILE A 155 15.68 -26.66 -5.49
N PHE A 156 16.41 -25.72 -4.92
CA PHE A 156 15.87 -24.85 -3.87
C PHE A 156 15.40 -23.53 -4.47
N VAL A 157 14.16 -23.15 -4.14
CA VAL A 157 13.59 -21.86 -4.51
C VAL A 157 13.12 -21.14 -3.26
N ASN A 158 13.59 -19.91 -3.06
CA ASN A 158 12.95 -18.97 -2.15
C ASN A 158 12.01 -18.09 -2.97
N ALA A 159 10.73 -18.06 -2.63
CA ALA A 159 9.73 -17.22 -3.27
C ALA A 159 8.98 -16.39 -2.22
N ARG A 160 8.12 -15.47 -2.71
CA ARG A 160 7.31 -14.62 -1.85
C ARG A 160 5.85 -14.68 -2.21
N SER A 161 5.01 -14.56 -1.19
CA SER A 161 3.60 -14.25 -1.32
C SER A 161 3.27 -12.96 -0.59
N VAL A 162 2.10 -12.39 -0.88
CA VAL A 162 1.55 -11.31 -0.10
C VAL A 162 0.98 -11.88 1.20
N ASP A 163 1.30 -11.24 2.32
CA ASP A 163 0.72 -11.56 3.61
C ASP A 163 -0.67 -10.94 3.72
N TYR A 164 -1.68 -11.80 3.87
CA TYR A 164 -3.08 -11.43 4.02
C TYR A 164 -3.51 -11.25 5.47
N THR A 165 -2.72 -11.78 6.40
CA THR A 165 -3.01 -11.75 7.84
C THR A 165 -2.55 -10.44 8.47
N ALA A 166 -1.62 -9.74 7.83
CA ALA A 166 -1.15 -8.44 8.26
C ALA A 166 -2.23 -7.35 8.13
N GLU A 167 -2.81 -6.93 9.26
CA GLU A 167 -3.70 -5.76 9.36
C GLU A 167 -2.92 -4.44 9.27
N THR A 168 -2.30 -4.18 8.12
CA THR A 168 -1.48 -2.98 7.93
C THR A 168 -1.85 -2.25 6.63
N GLU A 169 -1.69 -0.92 6.62
CA GLU A 169 -1.87 -0.13 5.39
C GLU A 169 -0.76 -0.38 4.36
N VAL A 170 0.35 -1.00 4.78
CA VAL A 170 1.52 -1.28 3.93
C VAL A 170 1.57 -2.76 3.63
N VAL A 171 1.58 -3.11 2.34
CA VAL A 171 1.66 -4.50 1.90
C VAL A 171 2.89 -5.20 2.50
N GLN A 172 2.62 -6.26 3.26
CA GLN A 172 3.63 -7.19 3.80
C GLN A 172 3.77 -8.40 2.88
N THR A 173 4.92 -9.05 2.94
CA THR A 173 5.20 -10.25 2.15
C THR A 173 5.87 -11.30 3.03
N THR A 174 5.51 -12.55 2.82
CA THR A 174 6.04 -13.71 3.54
C THR A 174 6.88 -14.57 2.60
N ASP A 175 7.97 -15.10 3.13
CA ASP A 175 8.88 -15.99 2.40
C ASP A 175 8.35 -17.42 2.43
N ILE A 176 8.52 -18.14 1.32
CA ILE A 176 8.28 -19.58 1.22
C ILE A 176 9.48 -20.24 0.58
N GLY A 177 10.06 -21.20 1.29
CA GLY A 177 11.07 -22.11 0.77
C GLY A 177 10.40 -23.27 0.06
N MET A 178 10.85 -23.59 -1.15
CA MET A 178 10.40 -24.75 -1.92
C MET A 178 11.61 -25.59 -2.31
N PHE A 179 11.56 -26.88 -2.02
CA PHE A 179 12.55 -27.86 -2.45
C PHE A 179 11.87 -28.77 -3.46
N ILE A 180 12.39 -28.79 -4.68
CA ILE A 180 11.77 -29.51 -5.81
C ILE A 180 12.74 -30.61 -6.22
N GLY A 181 12.39 -31.85 -5.94
CA GLY A 181 13.15 -33.05 -6.31
C GLY A 181 12.53 -33.81 -7.48
N GLN A 182 13.07 -34.99 -7.77
CA GLN A 182 12.62 -35.85 -8.87
C GLN A 182 11.24 -36.50 -8.62
N ASN A 183 10.89 -36.72 -7.36
CA ASN A 183 9.67 -37.40 -6.90
C ASN A 183 9.07 -36.74 -5.64
N PHE A 184 9.53 -35.55 -5.26
CA PHE A 184 9.01 -34.83 -4.10
C PHE A 184 8.98 -33.32 -4.32
N VAL A 185 8.09 -32.66 -3.60
CA VAL A 185 8.10 -31.21 -3.38
C VAL A 185 7.96 -30.97 -1.88
N VAL A 186 8.84 -30.17 -1.30
CA VAL A 186 8.75 -29.77 0.11
C VAL A 186 8.58 -28.26 0.18
N THR A 187 7.59 -27.80 0.92
CA THR A 187 7.31 -26.38 1.17
C THR A 187 7.54 -26.06 2.64
N VAL A 188 8.19 -24.92 2.92
CA VAL A 188 8.49 -24.45 4.27
C VAL A 188 8.11 -22.97 4.36
N HIS A 189 7.26 -22.62 5.32
CA HIS A 189 6.82 -21.25 5.58
C HIS A 189 6.53 -21.04 7.07
N ASN A 190 6.64 -19.79 7.55
CA ASN A 190 6.55 -19.46 8.98
C ASN A 190 5.23 -18.75 9.36
N ALA A 191 4.32 -18.60 8.40
CA ALA A 191 3.01 -18.00 8.62
C ALA A 191 2.01 -18.64 7.67
N GLU A 192 0.75 -18.74 8.09
CA GLU A 192 -0.31 -19.30 7.26
C GLU A 192 -0.38 -18.61 5.89
N MET A 193 -0.35 -19.42 4.82
CA MET A 193 -0.36 -18.92 3.45
C MET A 193 -1.63 -19.37 2.73
N PRO A 194 -2.59 -18.46 2.44
CA PRO A 194 -3.79 -18.80 1.68
C PRO A 194 -3.50 -19.41 0.31
N SER A 195 -2.36 -19.07 -0.30
CA SER A 195 -1.88 -19.64 -1.56
C SER A 195 -1.52 -21.13 -1.43
N VAL A 196 -0.89 -21.54 -0.33
CA VAL A 196 -0.54 -22.96 -0.11
C VAL A 196 -1.79 -23.75 0.22
N GLU A 197 -2.63 -23.21 1.09
CA GLU A 197 -3.90 -23.83 1.47
C GLU A 197 -4.86 -24.01 0.28
N ALA A 198 -4.88 -23.07 -0.67
CA ALA A 198 -5.66 -23.23 -1.90
C ALA A 198 -5.18 -24.43 -2.76
N VAL A 199 -3.89 -24.71 -2.78
CA VAL A 199 -3.34 -25.91 -3.45
C VAL A 199 -3.63 -27.16 -2.65
N ASN A 200 -3.52 -27.09 -1.31
CA ASN A 200 -3.89 -28.17 -0.40
C ASN A 200 -5.31 -28.67 -0.66
N GLN A 201 -6.28 -27.77 -0.71
CA GLN A 201 -7.68 -28.09 -0.98
C GLN A 201 -7.89 -28.77 -2.34
N LEU A 202 -7.15 -28.38 -3.37
CA LEU A 202 -7.23 -29.02 -4.69
C LEU A 202 -6.64 -30.44 -4.67
N VAL A 203 -5.57 -30.63 -3.90
CA VAL A 203 -5.00 -31.96 -3.69
C VAL A 203 -6.00 -32.85 -2.95
N GLU A 204 -6.69 -32.32 -1.93
CA GLU A 204 -7.70 -33.06 -1.20
C GLU A 204 -8.88 -33.47 -2.08
N ILE A 205 -9.37 -32.57 -2.95
CA ILE A 205 -10.52 -32.82 -3.84
C ILE A 205 -10.23 -33.93 -4.85
N ASP A 206 -9.19 -33.80 -5.68
CA ASP A 206 -8.92 -34.77 -6.74
C ASP A 206 -7.44 -35.07 -6.99
N GLY A 207 -6.49 -34.41 -6.29
CA GLY A 207 -5.04 -34.60 -6.45
C GLY A 207 -4.49 -34.35 -7.84
N ARG A 208 -5.28 -33.75 -8.73
CA ARG A 208 -4.89 -33.46 -10.10
C ARG A 208 -3.61 -32.64 -10.23
N PRO A 209 -3.30 -31.67 -9.33
CA PRO A 209 -2.01 -30.97 -9.37
C PRO A 209 -0.81 -31.92 -9.27
N MET A 210 -0.93 -33.03 -8.53
CA MET A 210 0.17 -33.97 -8.29
C MET A 210 0.37 -34.97 -9.44
N MET A 211 -0.68 -35.30 -10.20
CA MET A 211 -0.63 -36.32 -11.27
C MET A 211 0.31 -35.98 -12.43
N LYS A 212 0.68 -34.70 -12.60
CA LYS A 212 1.53 -34.24 -13.70
C LYS A 212 3.02 -34.12 -13.32
N GLY A 213 3.38 -34.63 -12.14
CA GLY A 213 4.76 -34.68 -11.64
C GLY A 213 5.19 -33.44 -10.83
N PRO A 214 6.37 -33.51 -10.18
CA PRO A 214 6.82 -32.51 -9.20
C PRO A 214 7.00 -31.11 -9.79
N ALA A 215 7.55 -30.99 -11.01
CA ALA A 215 7.73 -29.69 -11.65
C ALA A 215 6.39 -29.00 -11.96
N PHE A 216 5.37 -29.77 -12.35
CA PHE A 216 4.03 -29.22 -12.57
C PHE A 216 3.36 -28.84 -11.23
N PHE A 217 3.57 -29.65 -10.20
CA PHE A 217 3.07 -29.33 -8.85
C PHE A 217 3.70 -28.04 -8.31
N ALA A 218 5.02 -27.87 -8.46
CA ALA A 218 5.72 -26.63 -8.12
C ALA A 218 5.17 -25.44 -8.93
N HIS A 219 4.89 -25.63 -10.23
CA HIS A 219 4.21 -24.62 -11.03
C HIS A 219 2.84 -24.24 -10.44
N ALA A 220 2.02 -25.21 -10.00
CA ALA A 220 0.72 -24.92 -9.39
C ALA A 220 0.84 -24.12 -8.08
N LEU A 221 1.88 -24.39 -7.27
CA LEU A 221 2.22 -23.57 -6.10
C LEU A 221 2.58 -22.13 -6.51
N PHE A 222 3.44 -21.95 -7.52
CA PHE A 222 3.76 -20.61 -8.02
C PHE A 222 2.56 -19.86 -8.60
N ASP A 223 1.70 -20.53 -9.38
CA ASP A 223 0.46 -19.95 -9.88
C ASP A 223 -0.37 -19.41 -8.70
N SER A 224 -0.61 -20.25 -7.69
CA SER A 224 -1.36 -19.86 -6.51
C SER A 224 -0.73 -18.66 -5.76
N LEU A 225 0.60 -18.61 -5.64
CA LEU A 225 1.31 -17.47 -5.06
C LEU A 225 1.08 -16.17 -5.87
N ILE A 226 1.11 -16.26 -7.21
CA ILE A 226 0.89 -15.11 -8.09
C ILE A 226 -0.56 -14.64 -8.03
N GLN A 227 -1.50 -15.59 -8.04
CA GLN A 227 -2.93 -15.29 -7.93
C GLN A 227 -3.29 -14.67 -6.59
N ALA A 228 -2.58 -15.06 -5.53
CA ALA A 228 -2.63 -14.41 -4.24
C ALA A 228 -1.99 -13.00 -4.23
N ILE A 229 -1.57 -12.39 -5.34
CA ILE A 229 -1.20 -10.96 -5.38
C ILE A 229 -2.39 -10.11 -5.86
N LEU A 230 -3.24 -10.64 -6.73
CA LEU A 230 -4.25 -9.88 -7.47
C LEU A 230 -5.24 -9.13 -6.56
N PRO A 231 -5.83 -9.73 -5.52
CA PRO A 231 -6.77 -9.01 -4.64
C PRO A 231 -6.13 -7.84 -3.89
N THR A 232 -4.83 -7.95 -3.58
CA THR A 232 -4.09 -6.86 -2.94
C THR A 232 -3.78 -5.74 -3.93
N LEU A 233 -3.46 -6.09 -5.17
CA LEU A 233 -3.27 -5.13 -6.25
C LEU A 233 -4.56 -4.34 -6.54
N ASP A 234 -5.72 -5.01 -6.61
CA ASP A 234 -7.02 -4.36 -6.80
C ASP A 234 -7.32 -3.36 -5.68
N ARG A 235 -7.07 -3.73 -4.41
CA ARG A 235 -7.19 -2.81 -3.27
C ARG A 235 -6.26 -1.61 -3.37
N MET A 236 -5.05 -1.79 -3.90
CA MET A 236 -4.12 -0.68 -4.13
C MET A 236 -4.61 0.27 -5.22
N VAL A 237 -5.26 -0.23 -6.27
CA VAL A 237 -5.92 0.60 -7.30
C VAL A 237 -7.04 1.42 -6.68
N ASP A 238 -7.97 0.78 -5.97
CA ASP A 238 -9.07 1.47 -5.28
C ASP A 238 -8.56 2.53 -4.31
N ARG A 239 -7.46 2.23 -3.61
CA ARG A 239 -6.82 3.18 -2.68
C ARG A 239 -6.21 4.37 -3.41
N ALA A 240 -5.59 4.15 -4.58
CA ALA A 240 -5.06 5.21 -5.40
C ALA A 240 -6.17 6.16 -5.86
N ASP A 241 -7.30 5.62 -6.33
CA ASP A 241 -8.49 6.38 -6.74
C ASP A 241 -9.02 7.26 -5.59
N ALA A 242 -9.17 6.66 -4.40
CA ALA A 242 -9.66 7.38 -3.22
C ALA A 242 -8.71 8.52 -2.79
N ILE A 243 -7.39 8.32 -2.87
CA ILE A 243 -6.40 9.35 -2.55
C ILE A 243 -6.47 10.50 -3.57
N GLU A 244 -6.60 10.18 -4.85
CA GLU A 244 -6.70 11.17 -5.93
C GLU A 244 -7.93 12.08 -5.74
N GLU A 245 -9.10 11.50 -5.42
CA GLU A 245 -10.30 12.28 -5.09
C GLU A 245 -10.11 13.15 -3.84
N GLN A 246 -9.49 12.61 -2.79
CA GLN A 246 -9.24 13.34 -1.54
C GLN A 246 -8.31 14.54 -1.77
N VAL A 247 -7.22 14.35 -2.54
CA VAL A 247 -6.25 15.40 -2.87
C VAL A 247 -6.90 16.57 -3.63
N LEU A 248 -7.85 16.29 -4.53
CA LEU A 248 -8.54 17.31 -5.32
C LEU A 248 -9.66 18.03 -4.55
N THR A 249 -10.31 17.35 -3.61
CA THR A 249 -11.52 17.87 -2.94
C THR A 249 -11.24 18.58 -1.61
N ASP A 250 -10.43 17.98 -0.74
CA ASP A 250 -10.04 18.54 0.55
C ASP A 250 -8.67 18.00 0.98
N PRO A 251 -7.57 18.61 0.50
CA PRO A 251 -6.24 18.15 0.83
C PRO A 251 -5.94 18.44 2.31
N ASP A 252 -5.80 17.37 3.08
CA ASP A 252 -5.42 17.38 4.48
C ASP A 252 -4.18 16.48 4.73
N GLN A 253 -3.71 16.46 5.98
CA GLN A 253 -2.56 15.65 6.35
C GLN A 253 -2.81 14.15 6.19
N SER A 254 -4.06 13.69 6.32
CA SER A 254 -4.38 12.26 6.17
C SER A 254 -4.21 11.79 4.73
N ALA A 255 -4.50 12.63 3.73
CA ALA A 255 -4.23 12.35 2.32
C ALA A 255 -2.73 12.08 2.08
N LEU A 256 -1.85 12.89 2.68
CA LEU A 256 -0.40 12.71 2.55
C LEU A 256 0.08 11.41 3.20
N ILE A 257 -0.43 11.07 4.39
CA ILE A 257 -0.08 9.82 5.08
C ILE A 257 -0.50 8.61 4.24
N ALA A 258 -1.74 8.61 3.74
CA ALA A 258 -2.28 7.59 2.85
C ALA A 258 -1.44 7.42 1.58
N LEU A 259 -1.04 8.53 0.96
CA LEU A 259 -0.18 8.53 -0.22
C LEU A 259 1.19 7.91 0.06
N MET A 260 1.80 8.27 1.19
CA MET A 260 3.07 7.68 1.60
C MET A 260 2.95 6.19 1.92
N ALA A 261 1.85 5.74 2.53
CA ALA A 261 1.58 4.33 2.77
C ALA A 261 1.44 3.55 1.46
N LEU A 262 0.65 4.05 0.50
CA LEU A 262 0.51 3.43 -0.82
C LEU A 262 1.84 3.36 -1.58
N LYS A 263 2.65 4.42 -1.52
CA LYS A 263 4.00 4.44 -2.10
C LYS A 263 4.90 3.37 -1.49
N ARG A 264 4.84 3.17 -0.16
CA ARG A 264 5.58 2.09 0.53
C ARG A 264 5.08 0.71 0.12
N SER A 265 3.76 0.52 -0.04
CA SER A 265 3.18 -0.72 -0.56
C SER A 265 3.70 -1.05 -1.96
N CYS A 266 3.72 -0.08 -2.88
CA CYS A 266 4.23 -0.29 -4.23
C CYS A 266 5.72 -0.71 -4.23
N LEU A 267 6.53 -0.11 -3.34
CA LEU A 267 7.94 -0.46 -3.19
C LEU A 267 8.13 -1.84 -2.56
N SER A 268 7.31 -2.18 -1.56
CA SER A 268 7.32 -3.49 -0.91
C SER A 268 7.03 -4.60 -1.92
N LEU A 269 5.95 -4.44 -2.68
CA LEU A 269 5.56 -5.38 -3.71
C LEU A 269 6.64 -5.50 -4.79
N ASN A 270 7.16 -4.38 -5.32
CA ASN A 270 8.21 -4.42 -6.35
C ASN A 270 9.48 -5.17 -5.89
N ARG A 271 9.88 -5.03 -4.61
CA ARG A 271 11.02 -5.78 -4.05
C ARG A 271 10.80 -7.30 -4.03
N ALA A 272 9.55 -7.75 -3.92
CA ALA A 272 9.19 -9.16 -4.02
C ALA A 272 9.07 -9.63 -5.47
N LEU A 273 8.34 -8.88 -6.31
CA LEU A 273 8.04 -9.28 -7.68
C LEU A 273 9.29 -9.36 -8.55
N ALA A 274 10.20 -8.37 -8.49
CA ALA A 274 11.30 -8.27 -9.45
C ALA A 274 12.27 -9.47 -9.40
N PRO A 275 12.78 -9.90 -8.23
CA PRO A 275 13.60 -11.11 -8.14
C PRO A 275 12.81 -12.39 -8.48
N GLN A 276 11.53 -12.46 -8.09
CA GLN A 276 10.68 -13.62 -8.33
C GLN A 276 10.41 -13.84 -9.82
N ARG A 277 10.31 -12.77 -10.62
CA ARG A 277 10.22 -12.88 -12.08
C ARG A 277 11.49 -13.47 -12.69
N GLU A 278 12.67 -13.13 -12.17
CA GLU A 278 13.91 -13.74 -12.65
C GLU A 278 13.98 -15.22 -12.28
N VAL A 279 13.52 -15.61 -11.09
CA VAL A 279 13.39 -17.02 -10.70
C VAL A 279 12.52 -17.79 -11.70
N LEU A 280 11.32 -17.27 -12.01
CA LEU A 280 10.41 -17.91 -12.97
C LEU A 280 11.01 -17.98 -14.38
N ASN A 281 11.70 -16.92 -14.82
CA ASN A 281 12.42 -16.92 -16.10
C ASN A 281 13.49 -18.00 -16.16
N ARG A 282 14.27 -18.18 -15.10
CA ARG A 282 15.31 -19.22 -15.04
C ARG A 282 14.71 -20.62 -15.06
N LEU A 283 13.63 -20.86 -14.30
CA LEU A 283 12.88 -22.10 -14.35
C LEU A 283 12.32 -22.39 -15.77
N GLY A 284 11.91 -21.34 -16.50
CA GLY A 284 11.47 -21.43 -17.89
C GLY A 284 12.58 -21.52 -18.96
N ARG A 285 13.86 -21.37 -18.59
CA ARG A 285 15.01 -21.38 -19.54
C ARG A 285 15.68 -22.74 -19.72
N ARG A 286 15.08 -23.82 -19.19
CA ARG A 286 15.66 -25.19 -19.22
C ARG A 286 17.06 -25.26 -18.59
N GLU A 287 17.32 -24.40 -17.60
CA GLU A 287 18.58 -24.39 -16.87
C GLU A 287 18.72 -25.59 -15.91
N PHE A 288 17.60 -26.21 -15.53
CA PHE A 288 17.55 -27.26 -14.50
C PHE A 288 16.96 -28.56 -15.05
N ASN A 289 17.64 -29.67 -14.84
CA ASN A 289 17.24 -30.99 -15.36
C ASN A 289 15.93 -31.50 -14.75
N LEU A 290 15.62 -31.11 -13.51
CA LEU A 290 14.40 -31.50 -12.81
C LEU A 290 13.13 -30.82 -13.37
N ILE A 291 13.30 -29.73 -14.14
CA ILE A 291 12.19 -29.10 -14.87
C ILE A 291 12.09 -29.78 -16.24
N GLY A 292 11.21 -30.78 -16.32
CA GLY A 292 11.02 -31.60 -17.52
C GLY A 292 10.59 -30.78 -18.75
N HIS A 293 10.93 -31.30 -19.94
CA HIS A 293 10.54 -30.71 -21.22
C HIS A 293 9.02 -30.60 -21.34
N GLY A 294 8.54 -29.38 -21.64
CA GLY A 294 7.11 -29.04 -21.73
C GLY A 294 6.60 -28.26 -20.53
N VAL A 295 7.19 -28.45 -19.34
CA VAL A 295 6.81 -27.70 -18.13
C VAL A 295 7.45 -26.30 -18.10
N ASP A 296 8.60 -26.15 -18.76
CA ASP A 296 9.31 -24.89 -18.96
C ASP A 296 8.43 -23.79 -19.58
N LEU A 297 7.52 -24.16 -20.49
CA LEU A 297 6.57 -23.22 -21.11
C LEU A 297 5.58 -22.65 -20.10
N TYR A 298 5.17 -23.42 -19.09
CA TYR A 298 4.25 -22.94 -18.07
C TYR A 298 4.94 -21.99 -17.10
N PHE A 299 6.20 -22.24 -16.72
CA PHE A 299 6.97 -21.27 -15.93
C PHE A 299 7.20 -19.95 -16.67
N ARG A 300 7.34 -19.99 -18.00
CA ARG A 300 7.40 -18.78 -18.83
C ARG A 300 6.09 -18.01 -18.82
N ASP A 301 4.95 -18.70 -18.90
CA ASP A 301 3.62 -18.09 -18.79
C ASP A 301 3.46 -17.40 -17.43
N LEU A 302 3.86 -18.06 -16.33
CA LEU A 302 3.88 -17.43 -15.00
C LEU A 302 4.79 -16.20 -14.92
N ALA A 303 5.94 -16.21 -15.61
CA ALA A 303 6.83 -15.05 -15.67
C ALA A 303 6.17 -13.87 -16.40
N ASP A 304 5.40 -14.15 -17.46
CA ASP A 304 4.62 -13.15 -18.19
C ASP A 304 3.45 -12.63 -17.36
N ASP A 305 2.77 -13.49 -16.62
CA ASP A 305 1.71 -13.13 -15.67
C ASP A 305 2.24 -12.21 -14.58
N LEU A 306 3.39 -12.56 -13.99
CA LEU A 306 4.05 -11.73 -12.99
C LEU A 306 4.53 -10.39 -13.58
N ALA A 307 4.95 -10.35 -14.85
CA ALA A 307 5.29 -9.10 -15.53
C ALA A 307 4.07 -8.18 -15.69
N ARG A 308 2.88 -8.72 -15.94
CA ARG A 308 1.64 -7.93 -15.98
C ARG A 308 1.30 -7.36 -14.60
N VAL A 309 1.47 -8.15 -13.54
CA VAL A 309 1.30 -7.68 -12.15
C VAL A 309 2.29 -6.56 -11.82
N GLN A 310 3.56 -6.69 -12.23
CA GLN A 310 4.58 -5.64 -12.07
C GLN A 310 4.19 -4.35 -12.79
N ALA A 311 3.76 -4.44 -14.05
CA ALA A 311 3.35 -3.28 -14.84
C ALA A 311 2.17 -2.53 -14.18
N SER A 312 1.19 -3.26 -13.65
CA SER A 312 0.09 -2.66 -12.89
C SER A 312 0.57 -1.98 -11.60
N ASN A 313 1.49 -2.59 -10.85
CA ASN A 313 2.09 -1.96 -9.66
C ASN A 313 2.86 -0.67 -10.02
N ASP A 314 3.59 -0.67 -11.13
CA ASP A 314 4.30 0.52 -11.62
C ASP A 314 3.33 1.63 -12.03
N ALA A 315 2.20 1.31 -12.65
CA ALA A 315 1.15 2.27 -12.97
C ALA A 315 0.55 2.90 -11.69
N ILE A 316 0.30 2.11 -10.64
CA ILE A 316 -0.17 2.63 -9.35
C ILE A 316 0.86 3.56 -8.73
N ARG A 317 2.16 3.22 -8.82
CA ARG A 317 3.25 4.06 -8.34
C ARG A 317 3.31 5.40 -9.09
N GLU A 318 3.19 5.38 -10.41
CA GLU A 318 3.17 6.61 -11.24
C GLU A 318 1.97 7.50 -10.89
N ARG A 319 0.79 6.90 -10.70
CA ARG A 319 -0.40 7.62 -10.21
C ARG A 319 -0.17 8.23 -8.83
N THR A 320 0.48 7.50 -7.93
CA THR A 320 0.82 7.99 -6.58
C THR A 320 1.76 9.19 -6.65
N ASP A 321 2.77 9.16 -7.52
CA ASP A 321 3.69 10.29 -7.72
C ASP A 321 2.97 11.52 -8.34
N THR A 322 2.05 11.29 -9.28
CA THR A 322 1.20 12.34 -9.86
C THR A 322 0.26 12.97 -8.83
N SER A 323 -0.36 12.16 -7.98
CA SER A 323 -1.20 12.62 -6.87
C SER A 323 -0.40 13.44 -5.85
N LEU A 324 0.87 13.10 -5.61
CA LEU A 324 1.74 13.88 -4.71
C LEU A 324 2.04 15.26 -5.30
N ALA A 325 2.39 15.32 -6.58
CA ALA A 325 2.61 16.59 -7.28
C ALA A 325 1.34 17.46 -7.26
N THR A 326 0.19 16.84 -7.48
CA THR A 326 -1.12 17.50 -7.42
C THR A 326 -1.40 18.03 -6.02
N TYR A 327 -1.19 17.23 -4.97
CA TYR A 327 -1.34 17.65 -3.58
C TYR A 327 -0.50 18.88 -3.26
N LEU A 328 0.78 18.88 -3.64
CA LEU A 328 1.67 20.03 -3.43
C LEU A 328 1.18 21.27 -4.17
N SER A 329 0.64 21.11 -5.39
CA SER A 329 0.05 22.21 -6.16
C SER A 329 -1.21 22.79 -5.49
N VAL A 330 -2.14 21.95 -5.05
CA VAL A 330 -3.37 22.40 -4.39
C VAL A 330 -3.07 23.09 -3.07
N VAL A 331 -2.17 22.53 -2.25
CA VAL A 331 -1.72 23.17 -0.99
C VAL A 331 -1.04 24.51 -1.27
N GLY A 332 -0.17 24.57 -2.27
CA GLY A 332 0.48 25.83 -2.69
C GLY A 332 -0.54 26.88 -3.18
N ASN A 333 -1.55 26.47 -3.95
CA ASN A 333 -2.62 27.35 -4.38
C ASN A 333 -3.45 27.88 -3.21
N ARG A 334 -3.78 27.03 -2.23
CA ARG A 334 -4.46 27.42 -0.99
C ARG A 334 -3.64 28.43 -0.18
N GLN A 335 -2.33 28.22 -0.06
CA GLN A 335 -1.42 29.18 0.57
C GLN A 335 -1.40 30.51 -0.17
N ASN A 336 -1.32 30.49 -1.51
CA ASN A 336 -1.37 31.69 -2.34
C ASN A 336 -2.70 32.45 -2.17
N GLU A 337 -3.82 31.74 -2.04
CA GLU A 337 -5.13 32.34 -1.80
C GLU A 337 -5.19 33.02 -0.42
N ILE A 338 -4.72 32.34 0.63
CA ILE A 338 -4.62 32.91 1.98
C ILE A 338 -3.73 34.18 1.97
N MET A 339 -2.58 34.13 1.30
CA MET A 339 -1.69 35.28 1.17
C MET A 339 -2.33 36.44 0.41
N LYS A 340 -3.13 36.18 -0.63
CA LYS A 340 -3.90 37.21 -1.34
C LYS A 340 -4.90 37.89 -0.42
N VAL A 341 -5.68 37.12 0.36
CA VAL A 341 -6.65 37.70 1.30
C VAL A 341 -5.95 38.56 2.35
N LEU A 342 -4.88 38.06 2.96
CA LEU A 342 -4.11 38.83 3.94
C LEU A 342 -3.53 40.12 3.34
N SER A 343 -3.05 40.05 2.09
CA SER A 343 -2.50 41.22 1.38
C SER A 343 -3.57 42.25 1.05
N ILE A 344 -4.78 41.83 0.64
CA ILE A 344 -5.92 42.73 0.39
C ILE A 344 -6.29 43.45 1.68
N VAL A 345 -6.44 42.71 2.78
CA VAL A 345 -6.73 43.29 4.11
C VAL A 345 -5.65 44.28 4.51
N ALA A 346 -4.38 43.91 4.43
CA ALA A 346 -3.26 44.80 4.77
C ALA A 346 -3.21 46.06 3.89
N THR A 347 -3.41 45.92 2.58
CA THR A 347 -3.37 47.07 1.64
C THR A 347 -4.50 48.06 1.89
N VAL A 348 -5.66 47.60 2.34
CA VAL A 348 -6.78 48.48 2.73
C VAL A 348 -6.50 49.14 4.09
N PHE A 349 -6.08 48.38 5.10
CA PHE A 349 -5.96 48.89 6.47
C PHE A 349 -4.67 49.67 6.77
N LEU A 350 -3.53 49.35 6.15
CA LEU A 350 -2.27 50.03 6.45
C LEU A 350 -2.30 51.54 6.14
N PRO A 351 -2.79 52.01 4.97
CA PRO A 351 -2.89 53.44 4.70
C PRO A 351 -3.93 54.14 5.59
N LEU A 352 -5.06 53.49 5.86
CA LEU A 352 -6.08 54.01 6.77
C LEU A 352 -5.55 54.16 8.20
N GLY A 353 -4.82 53.16 8.68
CA GLY A 353 -4.16 53.17 9.98
C GLY A 353 -3.10 54.26 10.06
N LEU A 354 -2.35 54.51 8.97
CA LEU A 354 -1.40 55.62 8.89
C LEU A 354 -2.10 56.98 8.98
N ILE A 355 -3.21 57.18 8.25
CA ILE A 355 -3.99 58.43 8.30
C ILE A 355 -4.54 58.65 9.72
N ALA A 356 -5.17 57.62 10.30
CA ALA A 356 -5.70 57.69 11.66
C ALA A 356 -4.60 57.91 12.71
N GLY A 357 -3.44 57.28 12.55
CA GLY A 357 -2.29 57.46 13.41
C GLY A 357 -1.71 58.87 13.33
N LEU A 358 -1.59 59.43 12.12
CA LEU A 358 -1.07 60.77 11.89
C LEU A 358 -1.98 61.83 12.50
N PHE A 359 -3.30 61.74 12.31
CA PHE A 359 -4.27 62.64 12.95
C PHE A 359 -4.54 62.32 14.44
N GLY A 360 -4.02 61.20 14.95
CA GLY A 360 -4.08 60.83 16.37
C GLY A 360 -2.90 61.34 17.20
N MET A 361 -1.94 62.05 16.60
CA MET A 361 -0.79 62.59 17.32
C MET A 361 -1.13 63.92 18.00
N ASN A 362 -0.57 64.14 19.19
CA ASN A 362 -0.80 65.36 19.98
C ASN A 362 0.19 66.48 19.62
N PHE A 363 0.04 67.12 18.45
CA PHE A 363 0.83 68.30 18.08
C PHE A 363 -0.02 69.58 18.10
N GLU A 364 0.54 70.69 18.61
CA GLU A 364 -0.15 71.98 18.71
C GLU A 364 -0.41 72.65 17.35
N ASN A 365 0.57 72.62 16.43
CA ASN A 365 0.47 73.25 15.10
C ASN A 365 0.22 72.22 13.99
N MET A 366 -0.88 71.47 14.08
CA MET A 366 -1.27 70.53 13.02
C MET A 366 -2.21 71.18 11.99
N PRO A 367 -1.88 71.14 10.68
CA PRO A 367 -2.74 71.72 9.65
C PRO A 367 -4.09 70.99 9.61
N GLY A 368 -5.19 71.74 9.71
CA GLY A 368 -6.56 71.24 9.53
C GLY A 368 -7.36 70.91 10.81
N ILE A 369 -6.74 70.92 12.01
CA ILE A 369 -7.45 70.62 13.29
C ILE A 369 -8.50 71.70 13.63
N GLY A 370 -8.19 72.98 13.43
CA GLY A 370 -9.11 74.09 13.72
C GLY A 370 -10.24 74.28 12.68
N PHE A 371 -10.27 73.46 11.64
CA PHE A 371 -11.25 73.61 10.55
C PHE A 371 -12.55 72.87 10.87
N ARG A 372 -13.70 73.57 10.82
CA ARG A 372 -15.02 73.00 11.15
C ARG A 372 -15.36 71.69 10.41
N TRP A 373 -14.84 71.49 9.20
CA TRP A 373 -15.09 70.30 8.38
C TRP A 373 -13.91 69.33 8.32
N GLY A 374 -12.83 69.59 9.08
CA GLY A 374 -11.58 68.80 9.01
C GLY A 374 -11.80 67.32 9.27
N TYR A 375 -12.56 66.97 10.31
CA TYR A 375 -12.94 65.59 10.62
C TYR A 375 -13.65 64.89 9.45
N HIS A 376 -14.65 65.54 8.85
CA HIS A 376 -15.42 64.98 7.73
C HIS A 376 -14.57 64.80 6.47
N ILE A 377 -13.63 65.72 6.21
CA ILE A 377 -12.72 65.63 5.07
C ILE A 377 -11.75 64.45 5.23
N VAL A 378 -11.15 64.28 6.41
CA VAL A 378 -10.24 63.15 6.68
C VAL A 378 -10.96 61.81 6.57
N VAL A 379 -12.18 61.71 7.09
CA VAL A 379 -13.03 60.52 6.92
C VAL A 379 -13.36 60.30 5.45
N GLY A 380 -13.71 61.35 4.70
CA GLY A 380 -14.01 61.27 3.27
C GLY A 380 -12.82 60.78 2.44
N ILE A 381 -11.61 61.30 2.69
CA ILE A 381 -10.36 60.87 2.04
C ILE A 381 -10.07 59.40 2.40
N SER A 382 -10.25 59.03 3.66
CA SER A 382 -10.04 57.65 4.13
C SER A 382 -10.99 56.67 3.43
N VAL A 383 -12.28 56.98 3.38
CA VAL A 383 -13.28 56.16 2.68
C VAL A 383 -13.00 56.10 1.19
N PHE A 384 -12.61 57.23 0.57
CA PHE A 384 -12.24 57.28 -0.84
C PHE A 384 -11.02 56.40 -1.14
N ALA A 385 -9.96 56.47 -0.32
CA ALA A 385 -8.77 55.65 -0.47
C ALA A 385 -9.10 54.15 -0.31
N ALA A 386 -9.92 53.79 0.69
CA ALA A 386 -10.39 52.42 0.88
C ALA A 386 -11.20 51.91 -0.33
N ALA A 387 -12.13 52.74 -0.83
CA ALA A 387 -12.95 52.44 -1.99
C ALA A 387 -12.12 52.31 -3.27
N MET A 388 -11.10 53.16 -3.46
CA MET A 388 -10.18 53.10 -4.60
C MET A 388 -9.38 51.79 -4.60
N VAL A 389 -8.85 51.37 -3.45
CA VAL A 389 -8.13 50.10 -3.30
C VAL A 389 -9.07 48.91 -3.54
N ALA A 390 -10.27 48.93 -2.95
CA ALA A 390 -11.29 47.89 -3.17
C ALA A 390 -11.70 47.79 -4.65
N TRP A 391 -11.89 48.93 -5.32
CA TRP A 391 -12.20 49.00 -6.74
C TRP A 391 -11.07 48.44 -7.59
N MET A 392 -9.81 48.77 -7.29
CA MET A 392 -8.64 48.20 -7.97
C MET A 392 -8.63 46.66 -7.88
N PHE A 393 -8.91 46.09 -6.71
CA PHE A 393 -8.98 44.62 -6.54
C PHE A 393 -10.19 43.99 -7.24
N TRP A 394 -11.30 44.73 -7.34
CA TRP A 394 -12.50 44.29 -8.07
C TRP A 394 -12.24 44.21 -9.58
N ILE A 395 -11.60 45.23 -10.17
CA ILE A 395 -11.21 45.23 -11.60
C ILE A 395 -10.27 44.07 -11.92
N LYS A 396 -9.30 43.79 -11.02
CA LYS A 396 -8.36 42.68 -11.21
C LYS A 396 -8.99 41.29 -10.98
N ARG A 397 -10.28 41.20 -10.65
CA ARG A 397 -11.03 39.96 -10.34
C ARG A 397 -10.44 39.12 -9.20
N TRP A 398 -9.62 39.70 -8.33
CA TRP A 398 -8.98 38.97 -7.23
C TRP A 398 -9.97 38.51 -6.15
N VAL A 399 -11.09 39.21 -6.01
CA VAL A 399 -12.08 38.99 -4.93
C VAL A 399 -13.11 37.90 -5.27
N ILE A 400 -13.30 37.57 -6.55
CA ILE A 400 -14.37 36.65 -7.01
C ILE A 400 -13.89 35.18 -7.02
N ALA A 401 -12.59 34.92 -6.97
CA ALA A 401 -12.04 33.57 -7.01
C ALA A 401 -12.05 32.83 -5.65
N GLY A 402 -12.23 33.52 -4.52
CA GLY A 402 -12.12 32.94 -3.17
C GLY A 402 -13.44 32.59 -2.46
N ALA A 403 -14.58 32.65 -3.16
CA ALA A 403 -15.90 32.36 -2.58
C ALA A 403 -16.16 30.85 -2.30
N GLY A 404 -15.15 29.99 -2.47
CA GLY A 404 -15.24 28.54 -2.20
C GLY A 404 -15.09 28.14 -0.73
N PHE A 405 -14.78 29.10 0.16
CA PHE A 405 -14.29 28.83 1.52
C PHE A 405 -15.30 28.15 2.48
N PHE A 406 -16.58 27.99 2.12
CA PHE A 406 -17.65 27.53 3.03
C PHE A 406 -18.64 26.50 2.46
N ARG A 407 -18.22 25.56 1.59
CA ARG A 407 -19.06 24.38 1.30
C ARG A 407 -18.54 23.13 2.03
N PRO A 408 -19.19 22.67 3.12
CA PRO A 408 -18.91 21.35 3.66
C PRO A 408 -19.41 20.30 2.65
N ARG A 409 -18.50 19.67 1.91
CA ARG A 409 -18.83 18.45 1.16
C ARG A 409 -18.77 17.27 2.12
N ARG A 410 -19.86 16.51 2.21
CA ARG A 410 -19.95 15.32 3.07
C ARG A 410 -18.95 14.27 2.56
N LEU A 411 -17.99 13.91 3.41
CA LEU A 411 -17.05 12.82 3.20
C LEU A 411 -17.75 11.46 3.45
N ARG A 412 -17.53 10.50 2.56
CA ARG A 412 -17.74 9.08 2.85
C ARG A 412 -16.50 8.59 3.61
N ARG A 413 -16.65 8.21 4.88
CA ARG A 413 -15.60 7.51 5.62
C ARG A 413 -15.39 6.13 4.98
N PHE A 414 -14.17 5.86 4.54
CA PHE A 414 -13.73 4.53 4.16
C PHE A 414 -13.41 3.75 5.44
N VAL A 415 -14.01 2.56 5.59
CA VAL A 415 -13.71 1.63 6.68
C VAL A 415 -12.83 0.53 6.06
N PRO A 416 -11.66 0.20 6.64
CA PRO A 416 -10.87 -0.93 6.18
C PRO A 416 -11.69 -2.20 6.44
N GLN A 417 -12.18 -2.84 5.37
CA GLN A 417 -12.72 -4.19 5.48
C GLN A 417 -11.55 -5.16 5.40
N ALA A 418 -11.26 -5.82 6.53
CA ALA A 418 -10.53 -7.08 6.50
C ALA A 418 -11.26 -8.02 5.53
N VAL A 419 -10.53 -8.61 4.59
CA VAL A 419 -11.10 -9.56 3.65
C VAL A 419 -11.29 -10.86 4.42
N ASP A 420 -12.51 -11.37 4.39
CA ASP A 420 -12.83 -12.68 4.93
C ASP A 420 -11.95 -13.76 4.25
N PRO A 421 -11.02 -14.40 4.97
CA PRO A 421 -10.06 -15.34 4.40
C PRO A 421 -10.74 -16.49 3.66
N THR A 422 -11.96 -16.84 4.06
CA THR A 422 -12.77 -17.89 3.43
C THR A 422 -13.20 -17.55 2.00
N ARG A 423 -13.44 -16.27 1.68
CA ARG A 423 -13.80 -15.83 0.32
C ARG A 423 -12.61 -15.84 -0.63
N LEU A 424 -11.42 -15.60 -0.09
CA LEU A 424 -10.15 -15.59 -0.82
C LEU A 424 -9.75 -17.01 -1.21
N ALA A 425 -9.82 -17.96 -0.28
CA ALA A 425 -9.62 -19.38 -0.55
C ALA A 425 -10.55 -19.88 -1.67
N GLY A 426 -11.83 -19.51 -1.64
CA GLY A 426 -12.81 -19.87 -2.68
C GLY A 426 -12.59 -19.21 -4.05
N HIS A 427 -11.85 -18.09 -4.11
CA HIS A 427 -11.44 -17.46 -5.38
C HIS A 427 -10.19 -18.13 -5.95
N LEU A 428 -9.18 -18.36 -5.10
CA LEU A 428 -7.93 -19.04 -5.45
C LEU A 428 -8.17 -20.48 -5.91
N GLY A 429 -9.01 -21.25 -5.20
CA GLY A 429 -9.33 -22.62 -5.61
C GLY A 429 -10.03 -22.68 -6.98
N ARG A 430 -10.88 -21.70 -7.30
CA ARG A 430 -11.57 -21.62 -8.61
C ARG A 430 -10.63 -21.29 -9.75
N SER A 431 -9.69 -20.37 -9.53
CA SER A 431 -8.81 -19.90 -10.60
C SER A 431 -7.70 -20.89 -10.90
N VAL A 432 -7.12 -21.54 -9.89
CA VAL A 432 -6.16 -22.63 -10.09
C VAL A 432 -6.84 -23.81 -10.82
N SER A 433 -8.09 -24.14 -10.46
CA SER A 433 -8.89 -25.14 -11.20
C SER A 433 -9.10 -24.77 -12.68
N GLN A 434 -9.42 -23.50 -12.97
CA GLN A 434 -9.60 -23.01 -14.34
C GLN A 434 -8.29 -23.02 -15.14
N ASN A 435 -7.16 -22.70 -14.51
CA ASN A 435 -5.85 -22.77 -15.14
C ASN A 435 -5.49 -24.22 -15.46
N ILE A 436 -5.72 -25.16 -14.54
CA ILE A 436 -5.52 -26.59 -14.80
C ILE A 436 -6.37 -27.07 -15.98
N GLN A 437 -7.64 -26.63 -16.10
CA GLN A 437 -8.51 -26.95 -17.23
C GLN A 437 -8.05 -26.30 -18.55
N ARG A 438 -7.63 -25.03 -18.55
CA ARG A 438 -7.05 -24.36 -19.72
C ARG A 438 -5.80 -25.10 -20.21
N MET A 439 -4.99 -25.60 -19.29
CA MET A 439 -3.77 -26.35 -19.62
C MET A 439 -4.07 -27.76 -20.14
N GLU A 440 -5.12 -28.45 -19.65
CA GLU A 440 -5.58 -29.71 -20.25
C GLU A 440 -5.94 -29.54 -21.73
N ALA A 441 -6.54 -28.40 -22.10
CA ALA A 441 -6.84 -28.08 -23.49
C ALA A 441 -5.58 -27.86 -24.35
N VAL A 442 -4.49 -27.33 -23.77
CA VAL A 442 -3.21 -27.11 -24.46
C VAL A 442 -2.44 -28.43 -24.63
N VAL A 443 -2.31 -29.24 -23.58
CA VAL A 443 -1.63 -30.56 -23.64
C VAL A 443 -2.35 -31.51 -24.60
N THR A 444 -3.68 -31.55 -24.56
CA THR A 444 -4.45 -32.36 -25.52
C THR A 444 -4.34 -31.85 -26.96
N SER A 445 -4.04 -30.56 -27.17
CA SER A 445 -3.78 -30.01 -28.51
C SER A 445 -2.41 -30.40 -29.07
N GLU A 446 -1.39 -30.57 -28.21
CA GLU A 446 -0.06 -31.06 -28.60
C GLU A 446 0.00 -32.57 -28.84
N GLN A 447 -0.85 -33.36 -28.15
CA GLN A 447 -0.96 -34.80 -28.36
C GLN A 447 -1.81 -35.19 -29.58
N ARG A 448 -2.49 -34.25 -30.25
CA ARG A 448 -3.12 -34.54 -31.54
C ARG A 448 -2.06 -34.68 -32.62
N PRO A 449 -2.06 -35.76 -33.43
CA PRO A 449 -1.20 -35.82 -34.59
C PRO A 449 -1.46 -34.58 -35.44
N ARG A 450 -0.38 -33.84 -35.78
CA ARG A 450 -0.46 -32.65 -36.63
C ARG A 450 -1.38 -32.97 -37.80
N PRO A 451 -2.41 -32.14 -38.08
CA PRO A 451 -3.32 -32.42 -39.18
C PRO A 451 -2.48 -32.60 -40.43
N ARG A 452 -2.59 -33.78 -41.06
CA ARG A 452 -1.98 -34.09 -42.34
C ARG A 452 -2.49 -33.02 -43.31
N TRP A 453 -1.66 -32.03 -43.62
CA TRP A 453 -2.03 -30.93 -44.50
C TRP A 453 -2.60 -31.53 -45.79
N ARG A 454 -3.90 -31.36 -46.02
CA ARG A 454 -4.50 -31.68 -47.31
C ARG A 454 -3.96 -30.65 -48.30
N PRO A 455 -3.23 -31.04 -49.37
CA PRO A 455 -2.79 -30.09 -50.38
C PRO A 455 -4.00 -29.69 -51.23
N SER A 456 -4.78 -28.70 -50.77
CA SER A 456 -5.94 -28.21 -51.52
C SER A 456 -6.30 -26.76 -51.23
N VAL A 457 -5.32 -25.92 -50.89
CA VAL A 457 -5.52 -24.45 -50.77
C VAL A 457 -4.46 -23.65 -51.56
N LEU A 458 -3.65 -24.29 -52.41
CA LEU A 458 -2.71 -23.61 -53.32
C LEU A 458 -3.18 -23.58 -54.80
N GLN A 459 -4.49 -23.54 -55.03
CA GLN A 459 -5.06 -23.23 -56.36
C GLN A 459 -6.16 -22.19 -56.23
N ARG A 460 -5.78 -20.95 -55.95
CA ARG A 460 -6.56 -19.77 -56.35
C ARG A 460 -5.75 -18.45 -56.31
N ILE A 461 -4.48 -18.50 -56.72
CA ILE A 461 -3.76 -17.29 -57.12
C ILE A 461 -3.71 -17.29 -58.64
N ASN A 462 -4.60 -16.52 -59.25
CA ASN A 462 -4.62 -16.27 -60.69
C ASN A 462 -3.46 -15.31 -61.04
N PRO A 463 -2.46 -15.73 -61.83
CA PRO A 463 -1.32 -14.88 -62.18
C PRO A 463 -1.68 -13.68 -63.09
N ALA A 464 -2.94 -13.55 -63.53
CA ALA A 464 -3.39 -12.44 -64.38
C ALA A 464 -3.52 -11.09 -63.65
N ASN A 465 -3.59 -11.04 -62.31
CA ASN A 465 -3.80 -9.80 -61.56
C ASN A 465 -2.52 -9.12 -61.05
N LEU A 466 -1.34 -9.71 -61.26
CA LEU A 466 -0.04 -9.14 -60.83
C LEU A 466 0.68 -8.33 -61.93
N ARG A 467 0.06 -8.14 -63.11
CA ARG A 467 0.64 -7.34 -64.22
C ARG A 467 -0.03 -5.99 -64.48
N ARG A 468 -1.02 -5.57 -63.67
CA ARG A 468 -1.73 -4.30 -63.88
C ARG A 468 -1.23 -3.09 -63.08
N ASN A 469 -0.36 -3.30 -62.08
CA ASN A 469 0.13 -2.21 -61.20
C ASN A 469 1.63 -1.87 -61.36
N SER A 470 2.31 -2.35 -62.40
CA SER A 470 3.73 -2.04 -62.66
C SER A 470 3.96 -1.17 -63.90
N GLY A 471 2.91 -0.52 -64.43
CA GLY A 471 2.95 0.26 -65.67
C GLY A 471 2.87 1.79 -65.53
N GLU A 472 2.64 2.35 -64.34
CA GLU A 472 2.18 3.75 -64.20
C GLU A 472 3.15 4.67 -63.44
N GLN A 473 4.45 4.35 -63.44
CA GLN A 473 5.51 5.19 -62.84
C GLN A 473 6.64 5.57 -63.81
N ARG A 474 6.40 5.52 -65.12
CA ARG A 474 7.27 6.14 -66.13
C ARG A 474 6.46 7.10 -66.99
N ARG A 475 6.30 8.35 -66.52
CA ARG A 475 6.07 9.58 -67.32
C ARG A 475 5.87 10.77 -66.38
N THR A 476 6.97 11.35 -65.90
CA THR A 476 7.08 12.79 -65.58
C THR A 476 8.57 13.10 -65.42
N SER A 477 9.21 13.45 -66.53
CA SER A 477 10.43 14.25 -66.55
C SER A 477 10.42 15.01 -67.86
N ASP A 478 9.93 16.24 -67.80
CA ASP A 478 10.35 17.41 -68.56
C ASP A 478 10.12 18.63 -67.68
#